data_AF-A0A937B579-F1
#
_entry.id   AF-A0A937B579-F1
#
_cell.length_a   1.000
_cell.length_b   1.000
_cell.length_c   1.000
_cell.angle_alpha   90.00
_cell.angle_beta   90.00
_cell.angle_gamma   90.00
#
_symmetry.space_group_name_H-M   'P 1'
#
loop_
_entity.id
_entity.type
_entity.pdbx_description
1 polymer ?
#
loop_
_entity_poly.entity_id
_entity_poly.type
_entity_poly.pdbx_seq_one_letter_code
_entity_poly.pdbx_strand_id
1 'polypeptide(L)'
;MKTKEDYQYYRQYFTQLFGEILDDQWEQVLAASEILQIDAKQYLFHEGDKENSIYIVLSGRLRTLQQSDSTYKILGDVSAGEPVGEFAIFTNEPRTATVVAIRKSTVLKIDEAHYHELVKANPNFAHKITQFVINRLRRNAMQKRMNSAPKNIAIVKLQPTFDISPWTDQVKEELHKMNVQTQVYDSNNIIDEDHISLFDEIENNKGLNFLVCDIDHISWANQCVTYCDLILVVSDFNAASTVTSIEENLNLYESNILSKRIYLILLHPENAPMPTNTKRWFEKRNFNLHLHVRKNNVKDIRRFSRIIINKAVGLVLGGGGAKGFAHVGAVKAMLEAGIEFDFVGGTSAGALYGAGITYEDFDIDKVAAHCKRGAEAKVTSNDLTFPFISLMTGKKMRNYLHELFKDSDLEDFWVNTYCVSTNYSNATMKVHETGLTRLQIEASIAIPGVFPPVILDKHLHVDGGVMDNLPIEAMYQKPVTQVIAIALSAQTPHLVHVEKIPSAMELFINKFTKKHRYRLPRMSSLLINSLTLNSVQKQAITKSQVSLYLELNLGNFGFLDWSKWRELIDKGYQETKTFLEQQQNTEKPN
;
A
#
# COMPACT_ATOMS: atom_id res chain seq x y z
N MET A 1 -31.21 30.47 -10.58
CA MET A 1 -30.62 30.29 -11.92
C MET A 1 -29.16 30.68 -11.82
N LYS A 2 -28.24 29.71 -11.93
CA LYS A 2 -26.80 29.98 -11.92
C LYS A 2 -26.38 30.64 -13.24
N THR A 3 -25.43 31.56 -13.20
CA THR A 3 -25.04 32.43 -14.33
C THR A 3 -24.18 31.66 -15.34
N LYS A 4 -24.03 32.19 -16.57
CA LYS A 4 -23.11 31.64 -17.60
C LYS A 4 -21.68 31.41 -17.10
N GLU A 5 -21.25 32.14 -16.06
CA GLU A 5 -19.93 32.05 -15.43
C GLU A 5 -19.75 30.76 -14.62
N ASP A 6 -20.78 30.32 -13.86
CA ASP A 6 -20.78 29.04 -13.15
C ASP A 6 -20.60 27.86 -14.11
N TYR A 7 -21.15 27.97 -15.33
CA TYR A 7 -21.10 26.93 -16.36
C TYR A 7 -19.76 26.83 -17.08
N GLN A 8 -19.02 27.94 -17.24
CA GLN A 8 -17.63 27.89 -17.72
C GLN A 8 -16.71 27.25 -16.68
N TYR A 9 -16.97 27.47 -15.40
CA TYR A 9 -16.20 26.86 -14.31
C TYR A 9 -16.29 25.32 -14.31
N TYR A 10 -17.48 24.75 -14.51
CA TYR A 10 -17.65 23.28 -14.54
C TYR A 10 -17.11 22.62 -15.80
N ARG A 11 -16.95 23.38 -16.88
CA ARG A 11 -16.43 22.89 -18.16
C ARG A 11 -15.05 22.25 -18.00
N GLN A 12 -14.20 22.75 -17.11
CA GLN A 12 -12.86 22.20 -16.91
C GLN A 12 -12.89 20.75 -16.41
N TYR A 13 -13.80 20.42 -15.49
CA TYR A 13 -13.95 19.06 -14.94
C TYR A 13 -14.53 18.10 -15.96
N PHE A 14 -15.45 18.59 -16.79
CA PHE A 14 -15.99 17.82 -17.90
C PHE A 14 -14.94 17.59 -19.00
N THR A 15 -14.15 18.62 -19.32
CA THR A 15 -13.03 18.53 -20.28
C THR A 15 -11.98 17.51 -19.82
N GLN A 16 -11.71 17.44 -18.51
CA GLN A 16 -10.80 16.44 -17.94
C GLN A 16 -11.27 14.99 -18.14
N LEU A 17 -12.59 14.77 -18.13
CA LEU A 17 -13.21 13.45 -18.34
C LEU A 17 -13.34 13.07 -19.81
N PHE A 18 -13.77 14.02 -20.64
CA PHE A 18 -14.24 13.74 -22.00
C PHE A 18 -13.31 14.27 -23.10
N GLY A 19 -12.29 15.07 -22.73
CA GLY A 19 -11.41 15.78 -23.66
C GLY A 19 -11.97 17.15 -24.05
N GLU A 20 -11.30 17.84 -24.97
CA GLU A 20 -11.81 19.09 -25.53
C GLU A 20 -13.17 18.85 -26.20
N ILE A 21 -14.14 19.65 -25.80
CA ILE A 21 -15.51 19.62 -26.29
C ILE A 21 -15.81 20.99 -26.86
N LEU A 22 -16.38 21.01 -28.06
CA LEU A 22 -16.79 22.23 -28.73
C LEU A 22 -17.88 22.94 -27.91
N ASP A 23 -17.97 24.26 -28.03
CA ASP A 23 -18.90 25.06 -27.21
C ASP A 23 -20.37 24.62 -27.35
N ASP A 24 -20.77 24.25 -28.58
CA ASP A 24 -22.10 23.74 -28.91
C ASP A 24 -22.42 22.40 -28.23
N GLN A 25 -21.44 21.50 -28.18
CA GLN A 25 -21.57 20.22 -27.48
C GLN A 25 -21.64 20.39 -25.96
N TRP A 26 -20.94 21.37 -25.39
CA TRP A 26 -21.01 21.68 -23.97
C TRP A 26 -22.38 22.27 -23.60
N GLU A 27 -22.91 23.18 -24.42
CA GLU A 27 -24.27 23.71 -24.23
C GLU A 27 -25.34 22.61 -24.32
N GLN A 28 -25.18 21.62 -25.21
CA GLN A 28 -26.06 20.45 -25.28
C GLN A 28 -26.01 19.59 -24.00
N VAL A 29 -24.82 19.33 -23.46
CA VAL A 29 -24.66 18.60 -22.20
C VAL A 29 -25.36 19.34 -21.06
N LEU A 30 -25.18 20.66 -20.98
CA LEU A 30 -25.81 21.48 -19.94
C LEU A 30 -27.33 21.55 -20.07
N ALA A 31 -27.85 21.63 -21.29
CA ALA A 31 -29.29 21.59 -21.53
C ALA A 31 -29.91 20.23 -21.15
N ALA A 32 -29.14 19.15 -21.31
CA ALA A 32 -29.54 17.78 -21.02
C ALA A 32 -29.18 17.33 -19.59
N SER A 33 -28.81 18.24 -18.69
CA SER A 33 -28.36 17.90 -17.34
C SER A 33 -28.86 18.85 -16.26
N GLU A 34 -28.90 18.35 -15.03
CA GLU A 34 -29.30 19.08 -13.84
C GLU A 34 -28.13 19.15 -12.86
N ILE A 35 -27.84 20.33 -12.31
CA ILE A 35 -26.82 20.48 -11.26
C ILE A 35 -27.49 20.30 -9.89
N LEU A 36 -27.02 19.32 -9.12
CA LEU A 36 -27.47 19.07 -7.76
C LEU A 36 -26.38 19.42 -6.75
N GLN A 37 -26.77 20.05 -5.65
CA GLN A 37 -25.91 20.26 -4.49
C GLN A 37 -26.31 19.28 -3.39
N ILE A 38 -25.33 18.59 -2.83
CA ILE A 38 -25.50 17.54 -1.84
C ILE A 38 -24.66 17.94 -0.63
N ASP A 39 -25.30 18.15 0.52
CA ASP A 39 -24.58 18.45 1.76
C ASP A 39 -23.88 17.20 2.29
N ALA A 40 -22.87 17.41 3.15
CA ALA A 40 -22.22 16.31 3.85
C ALA A 40 -23.26 15.42 4.55
N LYS A 41 -23.06 14.10 4.51
CA LYS A 41 -23.94 13.06 5.08
C LYS A 41 -25.25 12.81 4.33
N GLN A 42 -25.58 13.58 3.29
CA GLN A 42 -26.76 13.30 2.47
C GLN A 42 -26.48 12.18 1.46
N TYR A 43 -27.49 11.34 1.22
CA TYR A 43 -27.44 10.26 0.25
C TYR A 43 -27.81 10.78 -1.14
N LEU A 44 -27.07 10.35 -2.15
CA LEU A 44 -27.38 10.60 -3.56
C LEU A 44 -28.40 9.58 -4.07
N PHE A 45 -28.22 8.30 -3.72
CA PHE A 45 -29.17 7.21 -3.94
C PHE A 45 -28.80 6.01 -3.07
N HIS A 46 -29.72 5.06 -2.95
CA HIS A 46 -29.55 3.82 -2.21
C HIS A 46 -29.40 2.60 -3.13
N GLU A 47 -28.76 1.56 -2.61
CA GLU A 47 -28.69 0.25 -3.27
C GLU A 47 -30.11 -0.30 -3.48
N GLY A 48 -30.37 -0.83 -4.68
CA GLY A 48 -31.69 -1.33 -5.09
C GLY A 48 -32.62 -0.29 -5.70
N ASP A 49 -32.26 1.00 -5.69
CA ASP A 49 -33.05 2.03 -6.37
C ASP A 49 -33.15 1.74 -7.88
N LYS A 50 -34.32 2.03 -8.46
CA LYS A 50 -34.64 1.74 -9.88
C LYS A 50 -34.41 2.93 -10.82
N GLU A 51 -34.12 4.11 -10.27
CA GLU A 51 -33.88 5.29 -11.09
C GLU A 51 -32.49 5.20 -11.74
N ASN A 52 -32.47 5.21 -13.08
CA ASN A 52 -31.27 5.16 -13.88
C ASN A 52 -30.83 6.58 -14.29
N SER A 53 -29.90 7.13 -13.52
CA SER A 53 -29.27 8.42 -13.80
C SER A 53 -27.76 8.28 -13.60
N ILE A 54 -26.96 8.88 -14.49
CA ILE A 54 -25.52 9.01 -14.30
C ILE A 54 -25.25 10.35 -13.62
N TYR A 55 -24.34 10.34 -12.65
CA TYR A 55 -23.92 11.55 -11.95
C TYR A 55 -22.43 11.76 -12.20
N ILE A 56 -22.03 12.97 -12.56
CA ILE A 56 -20.63 13.37 -12.67
C ILE A 56 -20.31 14.28 -11.49
N VAL A 57 -19.33 13.91 -10.67
CA VAL A 57 -18.93 14.77 -9.55
C VAL A 57 -18.19 15.98 -10.10
N LEU A 58 -18.73 17.17 -9.89
CA LEU A 58 -18.12 18.43 -10.32
C LEU A 58 -17.19 18.99 -9.25
N SER A 59 -17.60 18.93 -7.98
CA SER A 59 -16.79 19.29 -6.81
C SER A 59 -17.20 18.47 -5.59
N GLY A 60 -16.32 18.37 -4.59
CA GLY A 60 -16.55 17.58 -3.39
C GLY A 60 -16.10 16.11 -3.50
N ARG A 61 -16.68 15.24 -2.66
CA ARG A 61 -16.29 13.83 -2.55
C ARG A 61 -17.45 12.97 -2.06
N LEU A 62 -17.73 11.90 -2.79
CA LEU A 62 -18.76 10.91 -2.46
C LEU A 62 -18.12 9.59 -2.03
N ARG A 63 -18.89 8.77 -1.32
CA ARG A 63 -18.52 7.41 -0.91
C ARG A 63 -19.55 6.40 -1.39
N THR A 64 -19.04 5.29 -1.92
CA THR A 64 -19.84 4.14 -2.34
C THR A 64 -19.82 3.07 -1.25
N LEU A 65 -21.00 2.58 -0.90
CA LEU A 65 -21.24 1.60 0.17
C LEU A 65 -22.05 0.44 -0.41
N GLN A 66 -21.72 -0.79 -0.03
CA GLN A 66 -22.56 -1.95 -0.29
C GLN A 66 -23.09 -2.49 1.03
N GLN A 67 -24.37 -2.82 1.07
CA GLN A 67 -24.94 -3.47 2.22
C GLN A 67 -24.53 -4.94 2.25
N SER A 68 -23.88 -5.38 3.33
CA SER A 68 -23.57 -6.78 3.59
C SER A 68 -24.19 -7.15 4.93
N ASP A 69 -25.20 -8.01 4.89
CA ASP A 69 -26.03 -8.37 6.04
C ASP A 69 -26.65 -7.13 6.74
N SER A 70 -26.09 -6.73 7.88
CA SER A 70 -26.50 -5.60 8.72
C SER A 70 -25.40 -4.54 8.88
N THR A 71 -24.34 -4.61 8.08
CA THR A 71 -23.23 -3.65 8.09
C THR A 71 -22.96 -3.09 6.69
N TYR A 72 -22.50 -1.85 6.63
CA TYR A 72 -22.07 -1.25 5.37
C TYR A 72 -20.60 -1.57 5.10
N LYS A 73 -20.33 -2.10 3.91
CA LYS A 73 -18.98 -2.28 3.39
C LYS A 73 -18.64 -1.09 2.48
N ILE A 74 -17.58 -0.35 2.83
CA ILE A 74 -17.08 0.73 1.98
C ILE A 74 -16.42 0.10 0.74
N LEU A 75 -16.92 0.46 -0.45
CA LEU A 75 -16.36 0.01 -1.72
C LEU A 75 -15.26 0.94 -2.24
N GLY A 76 -15.41 2.25 -2.01
CA GLY A 76 -14.43 3.27 -2.39
C GLY A 76 -15.02 4.68 -2.44
N ASP A 77 -14.15 5.68 -2.62
CA ASP A 77 -14.52 7.09 -2.75
C ASP A 77 -14.58 7.50 -4.23
N VAL A 78 -15.49 8.41 -4.59
CA VAL A 78 -15.65 9.01 -5.91
C VAL A 78 -15.30 10.49 -5.81
N SER A 79 -14.40 10.96 -6.67
CA SER A 79 -13.87 12.34 -6.63
C SER A 79 -14.37 13.21 -7.78
N ALA A 80 -14.12 14.51 -7.69
CA ALA A 80 -14.36 15.44 -8.79
C ALA A 80 -13.74 14.93 -10.10
N GLY A 81 -14.52 14.99 -11.17
CA GLY A 81 -14.17 14.42 -12.47
C GLY A 81 -14.32 12.89 -12.54
N GLU A 82 -15.06 12.24 -11.64
CA GLU A 82 -15.42 10.81 -11.78
C GLU A 82 -16.94 10.63 -11.89
N PRO A 83 -17.44 9.74 -12.78
CA PRO A 83 -18.84 9.36 -12.80
C PRO A 83 -19.21 8.37 -11.69
N VAL A 84 -20.48 8.41 -11.29
CA VAL A 84 -21.09 7.46 -10.36
C VAL A 84 -22.52 7.11 -10.77
N GLY A 85 -22.90 5.85 -10.56
CA GLY A 85 -24.22 5.33 -10.91
C GLY A 85 -24.33 4.86 -12.36
N GLU A 86 -23.23 4.89 -13.10
CA GLU A 86 -23.14 4.55 -14.51
C GLU A 86 -23.53 3.10 -14.81
N PHE A 87 -23.26 2.17 -13.89
CA PHE A 87 -23.56 0.74 -14.07
C PHE A 87 -25.02 0.45 -14.37
N ALA A 88 -25.95 1.11 -13.67
CA ALA A 88 -27.38 0.87 -13.83
C ALA A 88 -27.87 1.18 -15.25
N ILE A 89 -27.28 2.17 -15.91
CA ILE A 89 -27.58 2.51 -17.32
C ILE A 89 -27.03 1.44 -18.28
N PHE A 90 -25.85 0.86 -18.00
CA PHE A 90 -25.25 -0.14 -18.89
C PHE A 90 -25.87 -1.53 -18.75
N THR A 91 -26.23 -1.94 -17.54
CA THR A 91 -26.74 -3.29 -17.27
C THR A 91 -28.26 -3.36 -17.24
N ASN A 92 -28.94 -2.20 -17.14
CA ASN A 92 -30.38 -2.10 -16.88
C ASN A 92 -30.80 -2.88 -15.61
N GLU A 93 -29.91 -2.87 -14.60
CA GLU A 93 -30.14 -3.44 -13.28
C GLU A 93 -30.30 -2.32 -12.23
N PRO A 94 -30.97 -2.58 -11.09
CA PRO A 94 -31.04 -1.62 -9.99
C PRO A 94 -29.66 -1.19 -9.48
N ARG A 95 -29.59 -0.07 -8.75
CA ARG A 95 -28.34 0.42 -8.15
C ARG A 95 -27.62 -0.67 -7.36
N THR A 96 -26.37 -0.94 -7.70
CA THR A 96 -25.54 -1.99 -7.07
C THR A 96 -24.89 -1.56 -5.75
N ALA A 97 -25.02 -0.29 -5.38
CA ALA A 97 -24.41 0.30 -4.20
C ALA A 97 -25.17 1.57 -3.77
N THR A 98 -25.10 1.90 -2.49
CA THR A 98 -25.53 3.17 -1.91
C THR A 98 -24.44 4.23 -2.06
N VAL A 99 -24.80 5.48 -2.31
CA VAL A 99 -23.84 6.59 -2.45
C VAL A 99 -24.21 7.74 -1.51
N VAL A 100 -23.22 8.20 -0.73
CA VAL A 100 -23.37 9.28 0.26
C VAL A 100 -22.27 10.32 0.10
N ALA A 101 -22.58 11.59 0.34
CA ALA A 101 -21.59 12.66 0.35
C ALA A 101 -20.77 12.65 1.65
N ILE A 102 -19.44 12.57 1.56
CA ILE A 102 -18.55 12.68 2.74
C ILE A 102 -18.35 14.15 3.14
N ARG A 103 -18.43 15.06 2.16
CA ARG A 103 -18.42 16.51 2.32
C ARG A 103 -19.33 17.16 1.28
N LYS A 104 -19.63 18.45 1.43
CA LYS A 104 -20.46 19.19 0.48
C LYS A 104 -19.96 18.96 -0.95
N SER A 105 -20.85 18.49 -1.81
CA SER A 105 -20.52 18.05 -3.17
C SER A 105 -21.50 18.64 -4.16
N THR A 106 -21.01 18.96 -5.35
CA THR A 106 -21.85 19.37 -6.49
C THR A 106 -21.73 18.30 -7.56
N VAL A 107 -22.86 17.80 -8.05
CA VAL A 107 -22.91 16.77 -9.09
C VAL A 107 -23.74 17.22 -10.28
N LEU A 108 -23.35 16.78 -11.46
CA LEU A 108 -24.13 16.91 -12.69
C LEU A 108 -24.94 15.61 -12.88
N LYS A 109 -26.26 15.68 -12.76
CA LYS A 109 -27.19 14.59 -13.02
C LYS A 109 -27.58 14.59 -14.49
N ILE A 110 -27.48 13.43 -15.12
CA ILE A 110 -27.99 13.16 -16.48
C ILE A 110 -28.86 11.91 -16.36
N ASP A 111 -30.15 12.02 -16.67
CA ASP A 111 -31.04 10.85 -16.67
C ASP A 111 -30.78 9.95 -17.89
N GLU A 112 -31.35 8.75 -17.89
CA GLU A 112 -31.18 7.77 -18.95
C GLU A 112 -31.60 8.28 -20.34
N ALA A 113 -32.70 9.06 -20.44
CA ALA A 113 -33.21 9.56 -21.70
C ALA A 113 -32.26 10.59 -22.32
N HIS A 114 -31.84 11.57 -21.52
CA HIS A 114 -30.87 12.58 -21.91
C HIS A 114 -29.48 11.98 -22.19
N TYR A 115 -29.07 10.95 -21.45
CA TYR A 115 -27.85 10.21 -21.74
C TYR A 115 -27.89 9.60 -23.16
N HIS A 116 -28.99 8.95 -23.53
CA HIS A 116 -29.15 8.38 -24.86
C HIS A 116 -29.14 9.44 -25.97
N GLU A 117 -29.72 10.62 -25.73
CA GLU A 117 -29.65 11.74 -26.66
C GLU A 117 -28.22 12.27 -26.82
N LEU A 118 -27.49 12.45 -25.71
CA LEU A 118 -26.09 12.88 -25.72
C LEU A 118 -25.19 11.88 -26.45
N VAL A 119 -25.40 10.57 -26.26
CA VAL A 119 -24.64 9.54 -26.98
C VAL A 119 -24.93 9.55 -28.48
N LYS A 120 -26.18 9.80 -28.89
CA LYS A 120 -26.55 9.93 -30.31
C LYS A 120 -25.90 11.16 -30.95
N ALA A 121 -25.88 12.29 -30.23
CA ALA A 121 -25.27 13.54 -30.71
C ALA A 121 -23.73 13.48 -30.67
N ASN A 122 -23.16 12.77 -29.71
CA ASN A 122 -21.72 12.66 -29.50
C ASN A 122 -21.30 11.23 -29.11
N PRO A 123 -21.03 10.34 -30.09
CA PRO A 123 -20.62 8.96 -29.83
C PRO A 123 -19.32 8.83 -29.00
N ASN A 124 -18.46 9.85 -29.04
CA ASN A 124 -17.23 9.88 -28.23
C ASN A 124 -17.53 9.94 -26.72
N PHE A 125 -18.68 10.51 -26.33
CA PHE A 125 -19.14 10.56 -24.95
C PHE A 125 -19.29 9.15 -24.36
N ALA A 126 -19.97 8.24 -25.07
CA ALA A 126 -20.11 6.84 -24.65
C ALA A 126 -18.74 6.14 -24.54
N HIS A 127 -17.85 6.33 -25.52
CA HIS A 127 -16.52 5.72 -25.51
C HIS A 127 -15.71 6.07 -24.26
N LYS A 128 -15.75 7.34 -23.83
CA LYS A 128 -15.04 7.83 -22.63
C LYS A 128 -15.62 7.26 -21.33
N ILE A 129 -16.95 7.22 -21.20
CA ILE A 129 -17.58 6.55 -20.04
C ILE A 129 -17.20 5.06 -20.01
N THR A 130 -17.25 4.36 -21.15
CA THR A 130 -16.87 2.94 -21.22
C THR A 130 -15.40 2.73 -20.83
N GLN A 131 -14.47 3.55 -21.32
CA GLN A 131 -13.07 3.50 -20.90
C GLN A 131 -12.94 3.72 -19.38
N PHE A 132 -13.67 4.68 -18.81
CA PHE A 132 -13.67 4.93 -17.38
C PHE A 132 -14.18 3.72 -16.58
N VAL A 133 -15.31 3.13 -16.98
CA VAL A 133 -15.89 1.94 -16.33
C VAL A 133 -14.93 0.76 -16.40
N ILE A 134 -14.31 0.51 -17.55
CA ILE A 134 -13.31 -0.57 -17.71
C ILE A 134 -12.13 -0.33 -16.78
N ASN A 135 -11.61 0.90 -16.71
CA ASN A 135 -10.51 1.25 -15.81
C ASN A 135 -10.92 1.10 -14.34
N ARG A 136 -12.16 1.45 -13.98
CA ARG A 136 -12.73 1.25 -12.63
C ARG A 136 -12.89 -0.22 -12.29
N LEU A 137 -13.41 -1.04 -13.20
CA LEU A 137 -13.52 -2.50 -13.02
C LEU A 137 -12.16 -3.15 -12.84
N ARG A 138 -11.16 -2.76 -13.64
CA ARG A 138 -9.77 -3.21 -13.46
C ARG A 138 -9.23 -2.79 -12.08
N ARG A 139 -9.48 -1.56 -11.63
CA ARG A 139 -9.10 -1.10 -10.28
C ARG A 139 -9.75 -1.96 -9.17
N ASN A 140 -11.06 -2.17 -9.26
CA ASN A 140 -11.84 -2.92 -8.28
C ASN A 140 -11.48 -4.42 -8.24
N ALA A 141 -11.32 -5.05 -9.41
CA ALA A 141 -10.94 -6.47 -9.53
C ALA A 141 -9.53 -6.75 -8.99
N MET A 142 -8.63 -5.76 -9.04
CA MET A 142 -7.29 -5.87 -8.47
C MET A 142 -7.25 -5.67 -6.95
N GLN A 143 -8.40 -5.49 -6.28
CA GLN A 143 -8.48 -5.03 -4.88
C GLN A 143 -7.60 -3.80 -4.61
N LYS A 144 -7.24 -3.03 -5.66
CA LYS A 144 -6.56 -1.75 -5.54
C LYS A 144 -7.60 -0.80 -4.99
N ARG A 145 -7.74 -0.77 -3.66
CA ARG A 145 -8.43 0.29 -2.93
C ARG A 145 -7.61 1.59 -3.04
N MET A 146 -7.32 1.99 -4.27
CA MET A 146 -6.68 3.26 -4.55
C MET A 146 -7.77 4.32 -4.41
N ASN A 147 -7.93 4.79 -3.18
CA ASN A 147 -8.64 6.03 -2.93
C ASN A 147 -7.94 7.14 -3.71
N SER A 148 -8.70 8.05 -4.29
CA SER A 148 -8.15 9.25 -4.92
C SER A 148 -7.21 9.99 -3.96
N ALA A 149 -6.21 10.66 -4.55
CA ALA A 149 -5.32 11.52 -3.78
C ALA A 149 -6.17 12.51 -2.96
N PRO A 150 -5.83 12.74 -1.68
CA PRO A 150 -6.49 13.78 -0.91
C PRO A 150 -6.21 15.13 -1.58
N LYS A 151 -7.23 15.98 -1.69
CA LYS A 151 -7.07 17.37 -2.10
C LYS A 151 -6.95 18.26 -0.87
N ASN A 152 -7.84 18.03 0.11
CA ASN A 152 -7.87 18.75 1.36
C ASN A 152 -7.31 17.89 2.48
N ILE A 153 -6.26 18.34 3.16
CA ILE A 153 -5.58 17.62 4.23
C ILE A 153 -5.70 18.44 5.51
N ALA A 154 -6.39 17.93 6.52
CA ALA A 154 -6.43 18.55 7.83
C ALA A 154 -5.16 18.17 8.62
N ILE A 155 -4.46 19.16 9.18
CA ILE A 155 -3.32 18.96 10.07
C ILE A 155 -3.77 19.32 11.48
N VAL A 156 -3.99 18.30 12.31
CA VAL A 156 -4.41 18.42 13.70
C VAL A 156 -3.15 18.38 14.58
N LYS A 157 -2.78 19.53 15.15
CA LYS A 157 -1.67 19.60 16.13
C LYS A 157 -2.14 19.07 17.48
N LEU A 158 -1.49 18.04 18.01
CA LEU A 158 -1.82 17.51 19.35
C LEU A 158 -1.35 18.44 20.47
N GLN A 159 -0.21 19.10 20.29
CA GLN A 159 0.31 20.10 21.23
C GLN A 159 0.18 21.50 20.59
N PRO A 160 -0.61 22.43 21.17
CA PRO A 160 -0.84 23.76 20.56
C PRO A 160 0.45 24.57 20.40
N THR A 161 1.36 24.43 21.36
CA THR A 161 2.65 25.13 21.41
C THR A 161 3.74 24.49 20.55
N PHE A 162 3.48 23.33 19.95
CA PHE A 162 4.46 22.64 19.12
C PHE A 162 4.49 23.27 17.72
N ASP A 163 5.57 23.99 17.43
CA ASP A 163 5.77 24.62 16.14
C ASP A 163 6.11 23.58 15.06
N ILE A 164 5.18 23.41 14.12
CA ILE A 164 5.31 22.53 12.96
C ILE A 164 5.71 23.29 11.69
N SER A 165 5.79 24.62 11.75
CA SER A 165 6.07 25.48 10.58
C SER A 165 7.33 25.06 9.82
N PRO A 166 8.47 24.79 10.50
CA PRO A 166 9.68 24.35 9.80
C PRO A 166 9.52 23.04 9.03
N TRP A 167 8.69 22.12 9.54
CA TRP A 167 8.40 20.87 8.84
C TRP A 167 7.44 21.10 7.67
N THR A 168 6.38 21.90 7.87
CA THR A 168 5.43 22.20 6.79
C THR A 168 6.08 22.96 5.63
N ASP A 169 7.06 23.83 5.90
CA ASP A 169 7.78 24.56 4.86
C ASP A 169 8.66 23.64 4.02
N GLN A 170 9.33 22.67 4.66
CA GLN A 170 10.11 21.66 3.93
C GLN A 170 9.22 20.73 3.10
N VAL A 171 8.05 20.36 3.63
CA VAL A 171 7.04 19.60 2.87
C VAL A 171 6.57 20.40 1.65
N LYS A 172 6.28 21.70 1.79
CA LYS A 172 5.92 22.56 0.66
C LYS A 172 7.03 22.61 -0.39
N GLU A 173 8.28 22.76 0.02
CA GLU A 173 9.41 22.80 -0.90
C GLU A 173 9.56 21.49 -1.68
N GLU A 174 9.46 20.33 -1.01
CA GLU A 174 9.51 19.03 -1.68
C GLU A 174 8.31 18.80 -2.60
N LEU A 175 7.10 19.22 -2.20
CA LEU A 175 5.92 19.15 -3.07
C LEU A 175 6.05 20.05 -4.31
N HIS A 176 6.64 21.24 -4.16
CA HIS A 176 6.94 22.13 -5.27
C HIS A 176 7.93 21.47 -6.25
N LYS A 177 9.00 20.81 -5.76
CA LYS A 177 9.93 20.01 -6.61
C LYS A 177 9.21 18.88 -7.36
N MET A 178 8.10 18.39 -6.83
CA MET A 178 7.25 17.37 -7.47
C MET A 178 6.16 17.96 -8.39
N ASN A 179 6.23 19.27 -8.69
CA ASN A 179 5.24 20.03 -9.48
C ASN A 179 3.83 20.01 -8.87
N VAL A 180 3.72 20.01 -7.55
CA VAL A 180 2.44 20.07 -6.83
C VAL A 180 2.32 21.43 -6.13
N GLN A 181 1.31 22.20 -6.52
CA GLN A 181 0.97 23.46 -5.86
C GLN A 181 0.34 23.18 -4.49
N THR A 182 0.58 24.06 -3.53
CA THR A 182 0.08 23.90 -2.16
C THR A 182 -0.41 25.22 -1.60
N GLN A 183 -1.48 25.20 -0.81
CA GLN A 183 -1.93 26.34 -0.03
C GLN A 183 -2.19 25.93 1.41
N VAL A 184 -1.86 26.83 2.35
CA VAL A 184 -2.06 26.60 3.79
C VAL A 184 -3.11 27.56 4.29
N TYR A 185 -4.08 27.01 5.00
CA TYR A 185 -5.16 27.73 5.67
C TYR A 185 -5.03 27.46 7.17
N ASP A 186 -5.01 28.51 7.97
CA ASP A 186 -4.93 28.47 9.43
C ASP A 186 -6.01 29.37 10.05
N SER A 187 -6.16 29.33 11.38
CA SER A 187 -7.16 30.13 12.08
C SER A 187 -6.91 31.64 12.04
N ASN A 188 -5.69 32.10 11.71
CA ASN A 188 -5.34 33.52 11.69
C ASN A 188 -5.70 34.17 10.35
N ASN A 189 -5.66 33.42 9.25
CA ASN A 189 -5.93 33.94 7.90
C ASN A 189 -7.43 33.99 7.53
N ILE A 190 -8.34 33.57 8.43
CA ILE A 190 -9.73 33.22 8.09
C ILE A 190 -10.79 34.03 8.88
N ILE A 191 -10.36 34.99 9.70
CA ILE A 191 -11.24 35.63 10.69
C ILE A 191 -12.36 36.50 10.07
N ASP A 192 -12.35 36.83 8.77
CA ASP A 192 -13.16 37.96 8.25
C ASP A 192 -14.02 37.74 6.98
N GLU A 193 -14.36 36.52 6.56
CA GLU A 193 -15.33 36.34 5.45
C GLU A 193 -16.44 35.31 5.73
N ASP A 194 -17.61 35.57 5.11
CA ASP A 194 -18.76 34.67 5.03
C ASP A 194 -18.28 33.24 4.73
N HIS A 195 -18.48 32.31 5.66
CA HIS A 195 -17.98 30.93 5.60
C HIS A 195 -18.25 30.17 4.29
N ILE A 196 -19.19 30.64 3.45
CA ILE A 196 -19.51 30.06 2.15
C ILE A 196 -18.43 30.38 1.10
N SER A 197 -17.81 31.57 1.10
CA SER A 197 -16.79 31.97 0.10
C SER A 197 -15.49 31.16 0.24
N LEU A 198 -15.07 30.91 1.48
CA LEU A 198 -13.82 30.22 1.79
C LEU A 198 -13.80 28.78 1.28
N PHE A 199 -14.90 28.03 1.42
CA PHE A 199 -14.92 26.63 0.95
C PHE A 199 -14.91 26.55 -0.57
N ASP A 200 -15.56 27.48 -1.24
CA ASP A 200 -15.49 27.58 -2.69
C ASP A 200 -14.05 27.93 -3.10
N GLU A 201 -13.34 28.80 -2.37
CA GLU A 201 -11.91 29.09 -2.62
C GLU A 201 -11.01 27.86 -2.43
N ILE A 202 -11.16 27.14 -1.31
CA ILE A 202 -10.42 25.89 -1.04
C ILE A 202 -10.67 24.88 -2.17
N GLU A 203 -11.92 24.72 -2.61
CA GLU A 203 -12.26 23.83 -3.73
C GLU A 203 -11.77 24.34 -5.08
N ASN A 204 -11.59 25.64 -5.27
CA ASN A 204 -11.10 26.23 -6.51
C ASN A 204 -9.60 26.08 -6.70
N ASN A 205 -8.85 25.86 -5.62
CA ASN A 205 -7.42 25.58 -5.73
C ASN A 205 -7.16 24.29 -6.52
N LYS A 206 -6.25 24.35 -7.49
CA LYS A 206 -5.83 23.18 -8.29
C LYS A 206 -4.84 22.28 -7.53
N GLY A 207 -4.20 22.79 -6.49
CA GLY A 207 -3.21 22.11 -5.67
C GLY A 207 -3.77 21.36 -4.46
N LEU A 208 -2.87 21.06 -3.52
CA LEU A 208 -3.17 20.52 -2.21
C LEU A 208 -3.47 21.65 -1.22
N ASN A 209 -4.53 21.47 -0.44
CA ASN A 209 -4.88 22.39 0.64
C ASN A 209 -4.51 21.76 1.99
N PHE A 210 -3.69 22.46 2.77
CA PHE A 210 -3.39 22.11 4.15
C PHE A 210 -4.23 22.98 5.09
N LEU A 211 -5.11 22.35 5.86
CA LEU A 211 -5.98 23.01 6.82
C LEU A 211 -5.40 22.77 8.22
N VAL A 212 -4.63 23.72 8.74
CA VAL A 212 -3.92 23.59 10.02
C VAL A 212 -4.85 24.00 11.15
N CYS A 213 -5.06 23.11 12.12
CA CYS A 213 -5.93 23.37 13.25
C CYS A 213 -5.36 22.89 14.60
N ASP A 214 -5.85 23.54 15.66
CA ASP A 214 -5.53 23.28 17.07
C ASP A 214 -6.75 23.48 17.97
N ILE A 215 -6.57 23.23 19.26
CA ILE A 215 -7.63 23.28 20.27
C ILE A 215 -8.11 24.71 20.52
N ASP A 216 -7.24 25.70 20.32
CA ASP A 216 -7.54 27.10 20.59
C ASP A 216 -8.64 27.62 19.65
N HIS A 217 -8.80 26.99 18.47
CA HIS A 217 -9.81 27.33 17.46
C HIS A 217 -10.68 26.13 17.09
N ILE A 218 -11.41 25.58 18.06
CA ILE A 218 -12.18 24.34 17.87
C ILE A 218 -13.27 24.41 16.77
N SER A 219 -13.87 25.58 16.53
CA SER A 219 -14.85 25.77 15.44
C SER A 219 -14.20 25.55 14.08
N TRP A 220 -13.02 26.15 13.86
CA TRP A 220 -12.20 25.94 12.68
C TRP A 220 -11.72 24.49 12.56
N ALA A 221 -11.32 23.86 13.67
CA ALA A 221 -10.90 22.46 13.67
C ALA A 221 -12.03 21.51 13.22
N ASN A 222 -13.27 21.73 13.67
CA ASN A 222 -14.44 20.99 13.22
C ASN A 222 -14.69 21.17 11.72
N GLN A 223 -14.52 22.38 11.20
CA GLN A 223 -14.61 22.65 9.76
C GLN A 223 -13.50 21.92 8.99
N CYS A 224 -12.25 22.00 9.43
CA CYS A 224 -11.12 21.28 8.82
C CYS A 224 -11.41 19.78 8.69
N VAL A 225 -11.83 19.15 9.80
CA VAL A 225 -12.17 17.72 9.84
C VAL A 225 -13.40 17.42 9.00
N THR A 226 -14.33 18.35 8.82
CA THR A 226 -15.53 18.14 7.97
C THR A 226 -15.21 18.21 6.47
N TYR A 227 -14.29 19.09 6.05
CA TYR A 227 -14.01 19.35 4.63
C TYR A 227 -12.74 18.68 4.09
N CYS A 228 -11.93 18.04 4.94
CA CYS A 228 -10.75 17.29 4.49
C CYS A 228 -11.08 15.94 3.84
N ASP A 229 -10.12 15.38 3.12
CA ASP A 229 -10.13 14.03 2.57
C ASP A 229 -9.19 13.08 3.37
N LEU A 230 -8.25 13.68 4.11
CA LEU A 230 -7.26 13.02 4.96
C LEU A 230 -7.01 13.87 6.22
N ILE A 231 -6.92 13.20 7.36
CA ILE A 231 -6.55 13.81 8.64
C ILE A 231 -5.12 13.39 8.97
N LEU A 232 -4.25 14.36 9.20
CA LEU A 232 -2.91 14.17 9.75
C LEU A 232 -2.93 14.59 11.21
N VAL A 233 -2.72 13.64 12.11
CA VAL A 233 -2.52 13.91 13.54
C VAL A 233 -1.03 14.07 13.77
N VAL A 234 -0.57 15.27 14.10
CA VAL A 234 0.86 15.59 14.20
C VAL A 234 1.26 15.82 15.65
N SER A 235 2.36 15.19 16.06
CA SER A 235 2.91 15.30 17.41
C SER A 235 4.44 15.23 17.41
N ASP A 236 5.06 15.87 18.40
CA ASP A 236 6.41 15.49 18.82
C ASP A 236 6.37 14.05 19.35
N PHE A 237 7.29 13.20 18.90
CA PHE A 237 7.40 11.82 19.37
C PHE A 237 7.63 11.73 20.89
N ASN A 238 8.35 12.68 21.47
CA ASN A 238 8.71 12.67 22.89
C ASN A 238 7.64 13.27 23.81
N ALA A 239 6.56 13.83 23.25
CA ALA A 239 5.43 14.33 24.02
C ALA A 239 4.64 13.19 24.69
N ALA A 240 3.77 13.56 25.63
CA ALA A 240 2.84 12.63 26.26
C ALA A 240 1.89 12.03 25.21
N SER A 241 1.73 10.71 25.23
CA SER A 241 0.87 9.97 24.28
C SER A 241 -0.56 9.80 24.78
N THR A 242 -0.97 10.48 25.85
CA THR A 242 -2.36 10.47 26.33
C THR A 242 -3.28 11.12 25.31
N VAL A 243 -4.53 10.65 25.20
CA VAL A 243 -5.54 11.30 24.34
C VAL A 243 -5.73 12.74 24.79
N THR A 244 -5.64 13.66 23.83
CA THR A 244 -5.73 15.10 24.06
C THR A 244 -7.17 15.58 23.86
N SER A 245 -7.51 16.74 24.43
CA SER A 245 -8.87 17.29 24.36
C SER A 245 -9.33 17.57 22.93
N ILE A 246 -8.43 17.96 22.02
CA ILE A 246 -8.79 18.17 20.61
C ILE A 246 -9.26 16.88 19.93
N GLU A 247 -8.64 15.75 20.25
CA GLU A 247 -9.01 14.45 19.69
C GLU A 247 -10.42 14.04 20.14
N GLU A 248 -10.73 14.27 21.42
CA GLU A 248 -12.05 13.99 22.01
C GLU A 248 -13.12 14.92 21.44
N ASN A 249 -12.86 16.23 21.35
CA ASN A 249 -13.83 17.19 20.82
C ASN A 249 -14.17 16.95 19.34
N LEU A 250 -13.19 16.47 18.56
CA LEU A 250 -13.39 16.18 17.13
C LEU A 250 -13.92 14.76 16.88
N ASN A 251 -14.08 13.93 17.93
CA ASN A 251 -14.48 12.52 17.83
C ASN A 251 -13.69 11.73 16.76
N LEU A 252 -12.38 11.97 16.66
CA LEU A 252 -11.56 11.52 15.52
C LEU A 252 -11.64 10.01 15.29
N TYR A 253 -11.68 9.21 16.36
CA TYR A 253 -11.57 7.75 16.28
C TYR A 253 -12.92 7.03 16.25
N GLU A 254 -14.03 7.75 16.18
CA GLU A 254 -15.35 7.14 16.07
C GLU A 254 -15.52 6.49 14.68
N SER A 255 -15.88 5.20 14.67
CA SER A 255 -16.04 4.42 13.45
C SER A 255 -17.46 4.53 12.92
N ASN A 256 -17.63 5.19 11.78
CA ASN A 256 -18.90 5.32 11.06
C ASN A 256 -18.66 5.30 9.54
N ILE A 257 -19.74 5.28 8.74
CA ILE A 257 -19.65 5.21 7.27
C ILE A 257 -18.92 6.42 6.64
N LEU A 258 -18.82 7.54 7.38
CA LEU A 258 -18.17 8.78 6.96
C LEU A 258 -16.75 8.93 7.50
N SER A 259 -16.23 7.94 8.26
CA SER A 259 -14.89 8.02 8.85
C SER A 259 -13.85 8.31 7.78
N LYS A 260 -12.98 9.27 8.09
CA LYS A 260 -11.89 9.69 7.22
C LYS A 260 -10.64 8.88 7.51
N ARG A 261 -9.70 8.90 6.58
CA ARG A 261 -8.38 8.33 6.83
C ARG A 261 -7.64 9.21 7.84
N ILE A 262 -7.00 8.57 8.81
CA ILE A 262 -6.22 9.25 9.84
C ILE A 262 -4.81 8.70 9.82
N TYR A 263 -3.84 9.57 9.54
CA TYR A 263 -2.42 9.24 9.61
C TYR A 263 -1.80 9.94 10.81
N LEU A 264 -1.08 9.17 11.63
CA LEU A 264 -0.29 9.70 12.73
C LEU A 264 1.11 10.08 12.23
N ILE A 265 1.51 11.33 12.40
CA ILE A 265 2.83 11.84 12.02
C ILE A 265 3.60 12.18 13.29
N LEU A 266 4.66 11.41 13.54
CA LEU A 266 5.52 11.53 14.71
C LEU A 266 6.82 12.22 14.30
N LEU A 267 6.99 13.47 14.72
CA LEU A 267 8.18 14.26 14.43
C LEU A 267 9.28 13.97 15.45
N HIS A 268 10.50 13.82 14.94
CA HIS A 268 11.70 13.49 15.73
C HIS A 268 12.78 14.55 15.55
N PRO A 269 13.70 14.70 16.53
CA PRO A 269 14.95 15.43 16.33
C PRO A 269 15.75 14.91 15.13
N GLU A 270 16.61 15.75 14.54
CA GLU A 270 17.36 15.45 13.31
C GLU A 270 18.22 14.18 13.41
N ASN A 271 18.92 14.01 14.52
CA ASN A 271 19.81 12.86 14.78
C ASN A 271 19.20 11.84 15.74
N ALA A 272 17.87 11.73 15.76
CA ALA A 272 17.20 10.78 16.64
C ALA A 272 17.65 9.33 16.33
N PRO A 273 17.90 8.50 17.36
CA PRO A 273 18.06 7.06 17.17
C PRO A 273 16.73 6.46 16.72
N MET A 274 16.76 5.19 16.27
CA MET A 274 15.53 4.47 15.93
C MET A 274 14.50 4.60 17.07
N PRO A 275 13.23 4.91 16.75
CA PRO A 275 12.16 4.98 17.73
C PRO A 275 12.07 3.73 18.60
N THR A 276 11.46 3.87 19.77
CA THR A 276 11.15 2.73 20.63
C THR A 276 9.80 2.96 21.28
N ASN A 277 9.02 1.89 21.46
CA ASN A 277 7.74 1.92 22.16
C ASN A 277 6.69 2.83 21.48
N THR A 278 6.65 2.83 20.15
CA THR A 278 5.69 3.61 19.35
C THR A 278 4.24 3.18 19.62
N LYS A 279 4.00 1.92 20.01
CA LYS A 279 2.67 1.41 20.41
C LYS A 279 1.93 2.25 21.45
N ARG A 280 2.63 3.02 22.28
CA ARG A 280 2.01 3.94 23.26
C ARG A 280 1.08 4.96 22.60
N TRP A 281 1.30 5.26 21.32
CA TRP A 281 0.46 6.17 20.54
C TRP A 281 -0.82 5.51 20.04
N PHE A 282 -0.87 4.17 19.94
CA PHE A 282 -2.03 3.44 19.42
C PHE A 282 -3.07 3.14 20.50
N GLU A 283 -2.72 3.32 21.78
CA GLU A 283 -3.64 3.08 22.88
C GLU A 283 -4.86 4.02 22.76
N LYS A 284 -6.07 3.43 22.66
CA LYS A 284 -7.36 4.12 22.47
C LYS A 284 -7.51 4.92 21.16
N ARG A 285 -6.59 4.75 20.20
CA ARG A 285 -6.62 5.44 18.91
C ARG A 285 -6.68 4.44 17.76
N ASN A 286 -7.39 4.80 16.71
CA ASN A 286 -7.47 3.99 15.50
C ASN A 286 -6.91 4.78 14.32
N PHE A 287 -5.66 4.49 13.94
CA PHE A 287 -4.99 5.11 12.81
C PHE A 287 -4.94 4.15 11.62
N ASN A 288 -5.05 4.70 10.41
CA ASN A 288 -4.87 3.93 9.18
C ASN A 288 -3.40 3.76 8.80
N LEU A 289 -2.54 4.66 9.28
CA LEU A 289 -1.09 4.65 9.06
C LEU A 289 -0.40 5.50 10.13
N HIS A 290 0.83 5.17 10.47
CA HIS A 290 1.72 6.06 11.20
C HIS A 290 3.04 6.25 10.44
N LEU A 291 3.62 7.44 10.55
CA LEU A 291 4.89 7.79 9.92
C LEU A 291 5.80 8.46 10.94
N HIS A 292 7.05 8.03 10.99
CA HIS A 292 8.13 8.73 11.67
C HIS A 292 8.84 9.67 10.70
N VAL A 293 9.12 10.90 11.14
CA VAL A 293 9.81 11.90 10.32
C VAL A 293 10.85 12.63 11.17
N ARG A 294 12.12 12.51 10.80
CA ARG A 294 13.20 13.29 11.42
C ARG A 294 13.21 14.72 10.87
N LYS A 295 13.41 15.70 11.76
CA LYS A 295 13.62 17.10 11.37
C LYS A 295 14.81 17.22 10.42
N ASN A 296 14.69 18.04 9.38
CA ASN A 296 15.72 18.29 8.36
C ASN A 296 16.18 17.06 7.56
N ASN A 297 15.54 15.90 7.72
CA ASN A 297 15.86 14.72 6.94
C ASN A 297 15.07 14.72 5.63
N VAL A 298 15.76 15.09 4.55
CA VAL A 298 15.16 15.19 3.21
C VAL A 298 14.52 13.87 2.75
N LYS A 299 15.10 12.71 3.11
CA LYS A 299 14.54 11.40 2.71
C LYS A 299 13.18 11.16 3.37
N ASP A 300 13.07 11.42 4.67
CA ASP A 300 11.82 11.22 5.41
C ASP A 300 10.72 12.18 4.92
N ILE A 301 11.08 13.44 4.65
CA ILE A 301 10.16 14.48 4.17
C ILE A 301 9.68 14.18 2.75
N ARG A 302 10.59 13.74 1.87
CA ARG A 302 10.25 13.35 0.50
C ARG A 302 9.37 12.12 0.47
N ARG A 303 9.65 11.11 1.31
CA ARG A 303 8.78 9.95 1.50
C ARG A 303 7.39 10.36 1.97
N PHE A 304 7.32 11.17 3.03
CA PHE A 304 6.03 11.69 3.52
C PHE A 304 5.27 12.39 2.39
N SER A 305 5.95 13.24 1.62
CA SER A 305 5.37 13.99 0.49
C SER A 305 4.83 13.03 -0.58
N ARG A 306 5.59 12.00 -0.97
CA ARG A 306 5.11 10.94 -1.90
C ARG A 306 3.88 10.20 -1.37
N ILE A 307 3.83 9.91 -0.07
CA ILE A 307 2.70 9.21 0.56
C ILE A 307 1.43 10.03 0.49
N ILE A 308 1.46 11.30 0.88
CA ILE A 308 0.24 12.14 0.92
C ILE A 308 -0.31 12.47 -0.47
N ILE A 309 0.52 12.43 -1.52
CA ILE A 309 0.08 12.67 -2.90
C ILE A 309 -0.22 11.40 -3.68
N ASN A 310 -0.27 10.23 -3.02
CA ASN A 310 -0.41 8.92 -3.67
C ASN A 310 0.62 8.73 -4.81
N LYS A 311 1.90 8.99 -4.54
CA LYS A 311 3.03 8.62 -5.41
C LYS A 311 4.01 7.68 -4.70
N ALA A 312 3.54 6.99 -3.64
CA ALA A 312 4.41 6.15 -2.86
C ALA A 312 4.81 4.87 -3.61
N VAL A 313 6.06 4.46 -3.39
CA VAL A 313 6.67 3.26 -3.96
C VAL A 313 6.77 2.18 -2.89
N GLY A 314 6.11 1.04 -3.13
CA GLY A 314 6.19 -0.14 -2.28
C GLY A 314 7.18 -1.17 -2.82
N LEU A 315 8.05 -1.72 -1.95
CA LEU A 315 8.92 -2.84 -2.26
C LEU A 315 8.38 -4.14 -1.65
N VAL A 316 8.22 -5.19 -2.46
CA VAL A 316 7.74 -6.50 -2.01
C VAL A 316 8.81 -7.56 -2.30
N LEU A 317 9.25 -8.25 -1.26
CA LEU A 317 10.34 -9.23 -1.32
C LEU A 317 9.81 -10.64 -1.09
N GLY A 318 10.03 -11.52 -2.07
CA GLY A 318 9.55 -12.90 -2.02
C GLY A 318 10.35 -13.82 -1.10
N GLY A 319 9.74 -14.94 -0.70
CA GLY A 319 10.39 -16.01 0.05
C GLY A 319 11.31 -16.88 -0.81
N GLY A 320 12.32 -17.49 -0.17
CA GLY A 320 13.34 -18.29 -0.88
C GLY A 320 14.46 -18.88 -0.02
N GLY A 321 14.32 -18.90 1.32
CA GLY A 321 15.36 -19.37 2.24
C GLY A 321 16.69 -18.62 2.05
N ALA A 322 17.79 -19.35 1.90
CA ALA A 322 19.13 -18.79 1.68
C ALA A 322 19.19 -17.81 0.49
N LYS A 323 18.39 -18.03 -0.55
CA LYS A 323 18.35 -17.16 -1.74
C LYS A 323 18.01 -15.70 -1.42
N GLY A 324 17.40 -15.43 -0.26
CA GLY A 324 17.05 -14.08 0.17
C GLY A 324 18.23 -13.13 0.33
N PHE A 325 19.47 -13.62 0.46
CA PHE A 325 20.66 -12.77 0.39
C PHE A 325 20.70 -11.92 -0.89
N ALA A 326 20.15 -12.42 -2.00
CA ALA A 326 20.11 -11.68 -3.26
C ALA A 326 19.23 -10.40 -3.18
N HIS A 327 18.26 -10.34 -2.26
CA HIS A 327 17.46 -9.12 -2.04
C HIS A 327 18.34 -7.95 -1.61
N VAL A 328 19.37 -8.19 -0.78
CA VAL A 328 20.28 -7.13 -0.30
C VAL A 328 21.03 -6.50 -1.47
N GLY A 329 21.55 -7.32 -2.39
CA GLY A 329 22.21 -6.83 -3.59
C GLY A 329 21.26 -6.14 -4.56
N ALA A 330 20.05 -6.68 -4.73
CA ALA A 330 19.04 -6.09 -5.60
C ALA A 330 18.60 -4.69 -5.11
N VAL A 331 18.32 -4.56 -3.81
CA VAL A 331 17.97 -3.26 -3.21
C VAL A 331 19.13 -2.28 -3.32
N LYS A 332 20.38 -2.72 -3.12
CA LYS A 332 21.55 -1.87 -3.35
C LYS A 332 21.58 -1.27 -4.76
N ALA A 333 21.41 -2.11 -5.78
CA ALA A 333 21.39 -1.65 -7.17
C ALA A 333 20.25 -0.65 -7.44
N MET A 334 19.07 -0.87 -6.85
CA MET A 334 17.94 0.06 -6.98
C MET A 334 18.19 1.41 -6.29
N LEU A 335 18.78 1.41 -5.09
CA LEU A 335 19.17 2.64 -4.37
C LEU A 335 20.21 3.44 -5.16
N GLU A 336 21.21 2.76 -5.75
CA GLU A 336 22.22 3.39 -6.63
C GLU A 336 21.61 3.97 -7.91
N ALA A 337 20.50 3.39 -8.39
CA ALA A 337 19.72 3.91 -9.51
C ALA A 337 18.75 5.05 -9.12
N GLY A 338 18.74 5.48 -7.85
CA GLY A 338 17.88 6.55 -7.35
C GLY A 338 16.44 6.13 -7.04
N ILE A 339 16.15 4.82 -6.99
CA ILE A 339 14.84 4.31 -6.59
C ILE A 339 14.76 4.33 -5.06
N GLU A 340 13.79 5.06 -4.54
CA GLU A 340 13.49 5.13 -3.11
C GLU A 340 12.23 4.31 -2.79
N PHE A 341 12.17 3.77 -1.57
CA PHE A 341 11.06 2.94 -1.12
C PHE A 341 10.38 3.57 0.09
N ASP A 342 9.05 3.67 0.03
CA ASP A 342 8.23 4.29 1.06
C ASP A 342 7.62 3.24 2.01
N PHE A 343 7.46 2.01 1.51
CA PHE A 343 7.00 0.84 2.25
C PHE A 343 7.80 -0.39 1.85
N VAL A 344 8.08 -1.28 2.79
CA VAL A 344 8.76 -2.56 2.52
C VAL A 344 7.94 -3.72 3.08
N GLY A 345 7.74 -4.74 2.26
CA GLY A 345 6.97 -5.92 2.62
C GLY A 345 7.69 -7.19 2.22
N GLY A 346 7.46 -8.28 2.94
CA GLY A 346 7.99 -9.55 2.49
C GLY A 346 7.44 -10.79 3.17
N THR A 347 7.84 -11.93 2.64
CA THR A 347 7.53 -13.26 3.17
C THR A 347 8.81 -14.04 3.40
N SER A 348 8.90 -14.75 4.53
CA SER A 348 10.02 -15.64 4.85
C SER A 348 11.36 -14.90 4.74
N ALA A 349 12.29 -15.37 3.91
CA ALA A 349 13.56 -14.68 3.67
C ALA A 349 13.39 -13.21 3.21
N GLY A 350 12.35 -12.92 2.41
CA GLY A 350 12.04 -11.55 2.02
C GLY A 350 11.61 -10.67 3.20
N ALA A 351 10.87 -11.23 4.15
CA ALA A 351 10.54 -10.54 5.40
C ALA A 351 11.79 -10.24 6.23
N LEU A 352 12.65 -11.24 6.42
CA LEU A 352 13.89 -11.11 7.20
C LEU A 352 14.81 -10.03 6.63
N TYR A 353 15.14 -10.10 5.34
CA TYR A 353 16.09 -9.14 4.75
C TYR A 353 15.42 -7.79 4.48
N GLY A 354 14.12 -7.74 4.14
CA GLY A 354 13.38 -6.50 4.02
C GLY A 354 13.34 -5.71 5.31
N ALA A 355 13.00 -6.37 6.43
CA ALA A 355 13.05 -5.77 7.76
C ALA A 355 14.47 -5.41 8.18
N GLY A 356 15.47 -6.24 7.87
CA GLY A 356 16.88 -5.90 8.14
C GLY A 356 17.33 -4.63 7.42
N ILE A 357 16.91 -4.45 6.17
CA ILE A 357 17.23 -3.25 5.37
C ILE A 357 16.58 -2.00 5.96
N THR A 358 15.31 -2.07 6.34
CA THR A 358 14.60 -0.91 6.90
C THR A 358 15.01 -0.60 8.35
N TYR A 359 15.33 -1.62 9.14
CA TYR A 359 15.90 -1.47 10.49
C TYR A 359 17.22 -0.70 10.48
N GLU A 360 18.09 -0.99 9.51
CA GLU A 360 19.37 -0.30 9.32
C GLU A 360 19.26 0.99 8.49
N ASP A 361 18.04 1.52 8.27
CA ASP A 361 17.78 2.76 7.52
C ASP A 361 18.42 2.76 6.10
N PHE A 362 18.32 1.61 5.42
CA PHE A 362 18.93 1.33 4.11
C PHE A 362 20.47 1.41 4.06
N ASP A 363 21.16 1.30 5.20
CA ASP A 363 22.61 1.10 5.27
C ASP A 363 22.98 -0.33 4.87
N ILE A 364 23.16 -0.55 3.57
CA ILE A 364 23.41 -1.88 2.99
C ILE A 364 24.68 -2.54 3.55
N ASP A 365 25.69 -1.77 3.93
CA ASP A 365 26.94 -2.32 4.46
C ASP A 365 26.72 -2.94 5.85
N LYS A 366 25.90 -2.30 6.70
CA LYS A 366 25.46 -2.90 7.97
C LYS A 366 24.61 -4.15 7.75
N VAL A 367 23.68 -4.12 6.79
CA VAL A 367 22.88 -5.30 6.41
C VAL A 367 23.77 -6.46 5.96
N ALA A 368 24.80 -6.19 5.14
CA ALA A 368 25.76 -7.20 4.70
C ALA A 368 26.59 -7.75 5.87
N ALA A 369 26.93 -6.94 6.87
CA ALA A 369 27.60 -7.39 8.09
C ALA A 369 26.72 -8.34 8.93
N HIS A 370 25.40 -8.09 8.99
CA HIS A 370 24.44 -9.02 9.59
C HIS A 370 24.36 -10.35 8.81
N CYS A 371 24.32 -10.28 7.47
CA CYS A 371 24.34 -11.46 6.62
C CYS A 371 25.58 -12.33 6.86
N LYS A 372 26.76 -11.70 6.96
CA LYS A 372 28.02 -12.37 7.32
C LYS A 372 27.91 -13.10 8.65
N ARG A 373 27.43 -12.42 9.69
CA ARG A 373 27.24 -13.02 11.03
C ARG A 373 26.29 -14.21 11.01
N GLY A 374 25.15 -14.10 10.33
CA GLY A 374 24.19 -15.20 10.18
C GLY A 374 24.79 -16.42 9.47
N ALA A 375 25.60 -16.19 8.43
CA ALA A 375 26.31 -17.26 7.74
C ALA A 375 27.38 -17.93 8.62
N GLU A 376 28.17 -17.14 9.34
CA GLU A 376 29.23 -17.63 10.24
C GLU A 376 28.67 -18.38 11.45
N ALA A 377 27.53 -17.95 11.99
CA ALA A 377 26.82 -18.62 13.08
C ALA A 377 26.16 -19.95 12.66
N LYS A 378 26.19 -20.30 11.36
CA LYS A 378 25.60 -21.53 10.81
C LYS A 378 24.15 -21.73 11.29
N VAL A 379 23.35 -20.67 11.19
CA VAL A 379 22.00 -20.59 11.78
C VAL A 379 21.08 -21.73 11.33
N THR A 380 21.26 -22.23 10.11
CA THR A 380 20.46 -23.31 9.52
C THR A 380 21.09 -24.70 9.63
N SER A 381 22.20 -24.87 10.35
CA SER A 381 22.93 -26.14 10.47
C SER A 381 23.14 -26.56 11.92
N ASN A 382 23.23 -27.88 12.16
CA ASN A 382 23.55 -28.47 13.46
C ASN A 382 22.65 -27.97 14.61
N ASP A 383 21.34 -27.89 14.37
CA ASP A 383 20.31 -27.52 15.35
C ASP A 383 19.14 -28.50 15.30
N LEU A 384 19.45 -29.80 15.19
CA LEU A 384 18.46 -30.86 15.02
C LEU A 384 17.76 -31.17 16.34
N THR A 385 16.46 -31.48 16.26
CA THR A 385 15.64 -31.92 17.39
C THR A 385 14.97 -33.26 17.09
N PHE A 386 14.31 -33.84 18.09
CA PHE A 386 13.50 -35.03 17.88
C PHE A 386 12.25 -34.67 17.04
N PRO A 387 12.00 -35.33 15.89
CA PRO A 387 11.08 -34.86 14.87
C PRO A 387 9.60 -35.16 15.16
N PHE A 388 9.10 -34.81 16.34
CA PHE A 388 7.65 -34.85 16.64
C PHE A 388 6.89 -33.67 16.03
N ILE A 389 7.50 -32.48 16.02
CA ILE A 389 6.88 -31.23 15.55
C ILE A 389 7.71 -30.59 14.41
N SER A 390 9.04 -30.64 14.49
CA SER A 390 9.95 -30.04 13.50
C SER A 390 11.31 -30.75 13.49
N LEU A 391 12.07 -30.61 12.41
CA LEU A 391 13.42 -31.16 12.29
C LEU A 391 14.46 -30.34 13.07
N MET A 392 14.23 -29.04 13.26
CA MET A 392 15.14 -28.11 13.93
C MET A 392 14.55 -27.52 15.20
N THR A 393 15.36 -27.19 16.21
CA THR A 393 14.85 -26.52 17.42
C THR A 393 14.46 -25.05 17.17
N GLY A 394 15.06 -24.42 16.15
CA GLY A 394 14.92 -22.99 15.85
C GLY A 394 15.70 -22.07 16.79
N LYS A 395 16.44 -22.60 17.78
CA LYS A 395 17.14 -21.80 18.80
C LYS A 395 18.19 -20.89 18.17
N LYS A 396 18.97 -21.39 17.20
CA LYS A 396 19.98 -20.55 16.53
C LYS A 396 19.36 -19.42 15.73
N MET A 397 18.23 -19.70 15.08
CA MET A 397 17.49 -18.69 14.33
C MET A 397 16.94 -17.61 15.26
N ARG A 398 16.32 -17.99 16.39
CA ARG A 398 15.86 -17.04 17.41
C ARG A 398 16.98 -16.15 17.94
N ASN A 399 18.15 -16.73 18.24
CA ASN A 399 19.30 -15.96 18.71
C ASN A 399 19.79 -14.98 17.64
N TYR A 400 19.87 -15.40 16.38
CA TYR A 400 20.23 -14.53 15.27
C TYR A 400 19.24 -13.37 15.10
N LEU A 401 17.92 -13.65 15.15
CA LEU A 401 16.89 -12.61 15.08
C LEU A 401 16.95 -11.64 16.27
N HIS A 402 17.26 -12.15 17.46
CA HIS A 402 17.46 -11.33 18.65
C HIS A 402 18.69 -10.43 18.54
N GLU A 403 19.81 -10.91 18.00
CA GLU A 403 20.99 -10.08 17.76
C GLU A 403 20.77 -9.03 16.68
N LEU A 404 19.96 -9.34 15.66
CA LEU A 404 19.66 -8.46 14.54
C LEU A 404 18.70 -7.33 14.95
N PHE A 405 17.53 -7.68 15.48
CA PHE A 405 16.46 -6.72 15.75
C PHE A 405 16.39 -6.28 17.22
N LYS A 406 17.05 -6.98 18.14
CA LYS A 406 16.92 -6.76 19.59
C LYS A 406 15.44 -6.86 19.99
N ASP A 407 14.98 -5.98 20.88
CA ASP A 407 13.58 -5.89 21.31
C ASP A 407 12.82 -4.74 20.61
N SER A 408 13.12 -4.47 19.33
CA SER A 408 12.37 -3.49 18.55
C SER A 408 11.01 -4.03 18.11
N ASP A 409 10.00 -3.17 18.11
CA ASP A 409 8.70 -3.46 17.53
C ASP A 409 8.67 -2.99 16.04
N LEU A 410 7.85 -3.59 15.19
CA LEU A 410 7.79 -3.24 13.75
C LEU A 410 7.35 -1.79 13.52
N GLU A 411 6.45 -1.29 14.37
CA GLU A 411 5.97 0.08 14.34
C GLU A 411 7.05 1.11 14.67
N ASP A 412 8.17 0.71 15.26
CA ASP A 412 9.27 1.62 15.60
C ASP A 412 10.16 1.96 14.39
N PHE A 413 10.01 1.24 13.27
CA PHE A 413 10.92 1.38 12.14
C PHE A 413 10.72 2.73 11.46
N TRP A 414 11.82 3.34 11.01
CA TRP A 414 11.74 4.58 10.23
C TRP A 414 10.83 4.40 9.02
N VAL A 415 10.90 3.26 8.34
CA VAL A 415 10.10 2.91 7.16
C VAL A 415 9.13 1.80 7.53
N ASN A 416 7.83 2.04 7.31
CA ASN A 416 6.80 1.06 7.61
C ASN A 416 7.11 -0.25 6.87
N THR A 417 7.26 -1.29 7.67
CA THR A 417 7.62 -2.61 7.21
C THR A 417 6.57 -3.61 7.64
N TYR A 418 6.20 -4.54 6.76
CA TYR A 418 5.36 -5.66 7.13
C TYR A 418 5.99 -7.00 6.76
N CYS A 419 5.58 -8.04 7.47
CA CYS A 419 5.84 -9.42 7.07
C CYS A 419 4.57 -10.25 7.07
N VAL A 420 4.55 -11.30 6.26
CA VAL A 420 3.40 -12.21 6.16
C VAL A 420 3.71 -13.58 6.74
N SER A 421 2.75 -14.11 7.49
CA SER A 421 2.74 -15.51 7.94
C SER A 421 1.41 -16.16 7.59
N THR A 422 1.37 -17.49 7.67
CA THR A 422 0.14 -18.26 7.55
C THR A 422 -0.38 -18.57 8.95
N ASN A 423 -1.57 -18.06 9.30
CA ASN A 423 -2.28 -18.50 10.50
C ASN A 423 -2.82 -19.90 10.22
N TYR A 424 -2.10 -20.90 10.71
CA TYR A 424 -2.41 -22.31 10.52
C TYR A 424 -3.75 -22.68 11.17
N SER A 425 -4.08 -22.10 12.32
CA SER A 425 -5.31 -22.38 13.05
C SER A 425 -6.57 -21.96 12.27
N ASN A 426 -6.51 -20.84 11.55
CA ASN A 426 -7.66 -20.27 10.83
C ASN A 426 -7.58 -20.45 9.30
N ALA A 427 -6.50 -21.04 8.78
CA ALA A 427 -6.22 -21.15 7.35
C ALA A 427 -6.25 -19.80 6.59
N THR A 428 -5.80 -18.73 7.26
CA THR A 428 -5.78 -17.37 6.69
C THR A 428 -4.37 -16.80 6.65
N MET A 429 -4.16 -15.88 5.71
CA MET A 429 -2.95 -15.06 5.68
C MET A 429 -3.02 -14.01 6.80
N LYS A 430 -1.94 -13.84 7.57
CA LYS A 430 -1.80 -12.75 8.56
C LYS A 430 -0.66 -11.82 8.12
N VAL A 431 -1.01 -10.56 7.92
CA VAL A 431 -0.06 -9.46 7.74
C VAL A 431 0.30 -8.90 9.12
N HIS A 432 1.59 -8.80 9.40
CA HIS A 432 2.14 -8.27 10.64
C HIS A 432 2.80 -6.93 10.36
N GLU A 433 2.32 -5.90 11.04
CA GLU A 433 2.81 -4.52 10.89
C GLU A 433 3.20 -3.91 12.23
N THR A 434 2.84 -4.59 13.32
CA THR A 434 3.08 -4.16 14.69
C THR A 434 3.54 -5.32 15.57
N GLY A 435 4.13 -4.97 16.70
CA GLY A 435 4.63 -5.89 17.71
C GLY A 435 6.07 -6.35 17.43
N LEU A 436 6.54 -7.23 18.31
CA LEU A 436 7.93 -7.60 18.45
C LEU A 436 8.52 -8.18 17.15
N THR A 437 9.42 -7.41 16.52
CA THR A 437 9.94 -7.70 15.18
C THR A 437 10.47 -9.12 15.06
N ARG A 438 11.35 -9.53 15.98
CA ARG A 438 11.96 -10.87 15.95
C ARG A 438 10.93 -11.99 16.00
N LEU A 439 9.81 -11.81 16.70
CA LEU A 439 8.75 -12.81 16.82
C LEU A 439 7.90 -12.88 15.55
N GLN A 440 7.57 -11.72 14.96
CA GLN A 440 6.81 -11.65 13.70
C GLN A 440 7.60 -12.23 12.53
N ILE A 441 8.90 -11.91 12.46
CA ILE A 441 9.80 -12.48 11.46
C ILE A 441 9.99 -13.99 11.68
N GLU A 442 10.15 -14.45 12.93
CA GLU A 442 10.22 -15.89 13.26
C GLU A 442 8.99 -16.64 12.73
N ALA A 443 7.79 -16.09 12.91
CA ALA A 443 6.56 -16.68 12.37
C ALA A 443 6.56 -16.73 10.84
N SER A 444 7.07 -15.69 10.18
CA SER A 444 7.15 -15.60 8.72
C SER A 444 8.12 -16.60 8.10
N ILE A 445 9.17 -17.04 8.82
CA ILE A 445 10.20 -18.00 8.37
C ILE A 445 10.00 -19.43 8.90
N ALA A 446 8.94 -19.69 9.65
CA ALA A 446 8.68 -20.97 10.32
C ALA A 446 8.17 -22.04 9.34
N ILE A 447 9.06 -22.52 8.46
CA ILE A 447 8.72 -23.50 7.41
C ILE A 447 8.18 -24.79 8.06
N PRO A 448 6.95 -25.23 7.74
CA PRO A 448 6.36 -26.44 8.30
C PRO A 448 7.28 -27.66 8.20
N GLY A 449 7.46 -28.37 9.31
CA GLY A 449 8.32 -29.55 9.41
C GLY A 449 9.82 -29.25 9.49
N VAL A 450 10.29 -28.06 9.13
CA VAL A 450 11.70 -27.65 9.28
C VAL A 450 11.90 -26.91 10.60
N PHE A 451 11.14 -25.83 10.81
CA PHE A 451 11.17 -25.02 12.03
C PHE A 451 9.87 -25.20 12.82
N PRO A 452 9.90 -25.01 14.16
CA PRO A 452 8.69 -25.08 14.95
C PRO A 452 7.73 -23.92 14.59
N PRO A 453 6.41 -24.16 14.61
CA PRO A 453 5.44 -23.08 14.45
C PRO A 453 5.54 -22.09 15.61
N VAL A 454 5.21 -20.83 15.34
CA VAL A 454 5.20 -19.76 16.35
C VAL A 454 3.78 -19.51 16.83
N ILE A 455 3.61 -19.27 18.12
CA ILE A 455 2.29 -18.92 18.68
C ILE A 455 2.17 -17.40 18.74
N LEU A 456 1.19 -16.85 18.02
CA LEU A 456 0.83 -15.43 18.04
C LEU A 456 -0.67 -15.32 18.30
N ASP A 457 -1.06 -14.43 19.22
CA ASP A 457 -2.46 -14.22 19.58
C ASP A 457 -3.24 -15.52 19.86
N LYS A 458 -2.59 -16.50 20.51
CA LYS A 458 -3.10 -17.86 20.80
C LYS A 458 -3.35 -18.76 19.56
N HIS A 459 -2.94 -18.34 18.37
CA HIS A 459 -3.03 -19.13 17.15
C HIS A 459 -1.65 -19.64 16.74
N LEU A 460 -1.62 -20.76 16.00
CA LEU A 460 -0.38 -21.28 15.42
C LEU A 460 -0.09 -20.57 14.09
N HIS A 461 1.15 -20.13 13.93
CA HIS A 461 1.65 -19.48 12.73
C HIS A 461 2.81 -20.26 12.13
N VAL A 462 2.80 -20.36 10.81
CA VAL A 462 3.86 -20.96 9.99
C VAL A 462 4.26 -20.01 8.86
N ASP A 463 5.30 -20.39 8.12
CA ASP A 463 5.87 -19.59 7.02
C ASP A 463 4.78 -19.04 6.08
N GLY A 464 4.92 -17.76 5.73
CA GLY A 464 3.95 -17.07 4.88
C GLY A 464 3.89 -17.63 3.47
N GLY A 465 4.96 -18.29 2.98
CA GLY A 465 5.06 -18.84 1.64
C GLY A 465 4.07 -19.97 1.34
N VAL A 466 3.48 -20.56 2.39
CA VAL A 466 2.38 -21.53 2.25
C VAL A 466 1.15 -20.88 1.59
N MET A 467 0.83 -19.64 1.96
CA MET A 467 -0.32 -18.90 1.41
C MET A 467 0.09 -17.87 0.37
N ASP A 468 1.13 -17.09 0.64
CA ASP A 468 1.58 -15.99 -0.21
C ASP A 468 3.09 -15.76 -0.12
N ASN A 469 3.83 -16.36 -1.06
CA ASN A 469 5.28 -16.28 -1.15
C ASN A 469 5.78 -14.93 -1.70
N LEU A 470 4.89 -14.11 -2.27
CA LEU A 470 5.21 -12.76 -2.75
C LEU A 470 4.01 -11.83 -2.48
N PRO A 471 3.94 -11.22 -1.28
CA PRO A 471 2.70 -10.67 -0.73
C PRO A 471 2.35 -9.28 -1.30
N ILE A 472 2.11 -9.21 -2.61
CA ILE A 472 1.81 -7.98 -3.36
C ILE A 472 0.49 -7.36 -2.92
N GLU A 473 -0.54 -8.18 -2.67
CA GLU A 473 -1.86 -7.69 -2.27
C GLU A 473 -1.82 -6.95 -0.93
N ALA A 474 -1.00 -7.40 0.02
CA ALA A 474 -0.80 -6.71 1.30
C ALA A 474 -0.21 -5.31 1.10
N MET A 475 0.69 -5.14 0.11
CA MET A 475 1.26 -3.84 -0.23
C MET A 475 0.20 -2.88 -0.79
N TYR A 476 -0.74 -3.36 -1.60
CA TYR A 476 -1.83 -2.53 -2.14
C TYR A 476 -2.87 -2.07 -1.10
N GLN A 477 -2.79 -2.57 0.14
CA GLN A 477 -3.56 -2.00 1.25
C GLN A 477 -2.94 -0.71 1.81
N LYS A 478 -1.74 -0.35 1.36
CA LYS A 478 -1.02 0.88 1.69
C LYS A 478 -1.24 1.95 0.62
N PRO A 479 -0.98 3.25 0.92
CA PRO A 479 -1.15 4.34 -0.04
C PRO A 479 -0.05 4.35 -1.12
N VAL A 480 0.16 3.21 -1.77
CA VAL A 480 1.14 3.00 -2.84
C VAL A 480 0.44 3.00 -4.20
N THR A 481 1.15 3.54 -5.18
CA THR A 481 0.72 3.50 -6.59
C THR A 481 1.67 2.70 -7.45
N GLN A 482 2.94 2.66 -7.04
CA GLN A 482 3.96 1.86 -7.66
C GLN A 482 4.35 0.74 -6.72
N VAL A 483 4.39 -0.49 -7.26
CA VAL A 483 4.88 -1.66 -6.53
C VAL A 483 6.01 -2.27 -7.32
N ILE A 484 7.14 -2.47 -6.65
CA ILE A 484 8.31 -3.18 -7.14
C ILE A 484 8.34 -4.51 -6.42
N ALA A 485 8.28 -5.62 -7.14
CA ALA A 485 8.26 -6.96 -6.56
C ALA A 485 9.47 -7.77 -7.02
N ILE A 486 10.18 -8.38 -6.07
CA ILE A 486 11.38 -9.19 -6.31
C ILE A 486 11.10 -10.65 -5.94
N ALA A 487 11.12 -11.51 -6.95
CA ALA A 487 10.95 -12.95 -6.81
C ALA A 487 12.31 -13.67 -6.86
N LEU A 488 12.53 -14.60 -5.92
CA LEU A 488 13.78 -15.37 -5.81
C LEU A 488 13.80 -16.70 -6.58
N SER A 489 12.67 -17.06 -7.19
CA SER A 489 12.50 -18.35 -7.87
C SER A 489 11.90 -18.16 -9.25
N ALA A 490 12.73 -18.36 -10.27
CA ALA A 490 12.25 -18.65 -11.61
C ALA A 490 11.84 -20.12 -11.70
N GLN A 491 10.55 -20.40 -11.94
CA GLN A 491 10.13 -21.77 -12.24
C GLN A 491 10.45 -22.08 -13.70
N THR A 492 11.56 -22.77 -13.92
CA THR A 492 11.76 -23.49 -15.18
C THR A 492 10.99 -24.81 -15.10
N PRO A 493 10.15 -25.16 -16.09
CA PRO A 493 9.50 -26.47 -16.14
C PRO A 493 10.56 -27.58 -16.08
N HIS A 494 10.60 -28.33 -14.98
CA HIS A 494 11.45 -29.50 -14.88
C HIS A 494 10.74 -30.68 -15.54
N LEU A 495 10.95 -30.84 -16.84
CA LEU A 495 10.50 -32.01 -17.57
C LEU A 495 11.25 -33.24 -17.04
N VAL A 496 10.49 -34.17 -16.48
CA VAL A 496 11.01 -35.45 -16.00
C VAL A 496 10.98 -36.42 -17.16
N HIS A 497 12.15 -36.80 -17.67
CA HIS A 497 12.29 -37.69 -18.84
C HIS A 497 12.32 -39.19 -18.46
N VAL A 498 11.67 -39.57 -17.36
CA VAL A 498 11.53 -40.98 -16.96
C VAL A 498 10.06 -41.36 -16.92
N GLU A 499 9.73 -42.51 -17.53
CA GLU A 499 8.35 -43.02 -17.65
C GLU A 499 7.78 -43.49 -16.30
N LYS A 500 8.64 -43.95 -15.39
CA LYS A 500 8.27 -44.40 -14.05
C LYS A 500 9.30 -43.92 -13.03
N ILE A 501 8.83 -43.63 -11.81
CA ILE A 501 9.71 -43.34 -10.68
C ILE A 501 10.46 -44.65 -10.34
N PRO A 502 11.80 -44.67 -10.36
CA PRO A 502 12.58 -45.85 -10.07
C PRO A 502 12.35 -46.31 -8.63
N SER A 503 12.42 -47.61 -8.40
CA SER A 503 12.27 -48.17 -7.05
C SER A 503 13.41 -47.72 -6.13
N ALA A 504 13.21 -47.77 -4.81
CA ALA A 504 14.26 -47.44 -3.85
C ALA A 504 15.53 -48.29 -4.05
N MET A 505 15.34 -49.55 -4.47
CA MET A 505 16.43 -50.49 -4.75
C MET A 505 17.16 -50.13 -6.05
N GLU A 506 16.45 -49.70 -7.10
CA GLU A 506 17.06 -49.19 -8.35
C GLU A 506 17.86 -47.90 -8.10
N LEU A 507 17.32 -46.96 -7.31
CA LEU A 507 18.04 -45.74 -6.92
C LEU A 507 19.32 -46.06 -6.15
N PHE A 508 19.26 -47.06 -5.25
CA PHE A 508 20.40 -47.51 -4.46
C PHE A 508 21.47 -48.19 -5.34
N ILE A 509 21.10 -49.15 -6.19
CA ILE A 509 22.02 -49.82 -7.12
C ILE A 509 22.65 -48.80 -8.07
N ASN A 510 21.87 -47.84 -8.54
CA ASN A 510 22.36 -46.84 -9.48
C ASN A 510 23.33 -45.82 -8.84
N LYS A 511 23.20 -45.57 -7.52
CA LYS A 511 24.19 -44.80 -6.75
C LYS A 511 25.58 -45.46 -6.78
N PHE A 512 25.63 -46.80 -6.82
CA PHE A 512 26.88 -47.56 -6.91
C PHE A 512 27.34 -47.80 -8.36
N THR A 513 26.43 -48.10 -9.27
CA THR A 513 26.75 -48.49 -10.65
C THR A 513 26.91 -47.30 -11.61
N LYS A 514 26.39 -46.11 -11.27
CA LYS A 514 26.38 -44.88 -12.09
C LYS A 514 25.82 -45.06 -13.51
N LYS A 515 25.07 -46.14 -13.80
CA LYS A 515 24.58 -46.48 -15.14
C LYS A 515 23.52 -45.51 -15.66
N HIS A 516 22.71 -44.93 -14.77
CA HIS A 516 21.71 -43.93 -15.13
C HIS A 516 21.86 -42.67 -14.25
N ARG A 517 21.61 -41.47 -14.77
CA ARG A 517 21.53 -40.26 -13.94
C ARG A 517 20.07 -39.83 -13.82
N TYR A 518 19.39 -40.29 -12.77
CA TYR A 518 18.04 -39.82 -12.46
C TYR A 518 18.11 -38.38 -11.94
N ARG A 519 17.56 -37.43 -12.70
CA ARG A 519 17.37 -36.04 -12.25
C ARG A 519 15.98 -35.91 -11.63
N LEU A 520 15.82 -36.48 -10.44
CA LEU A 520 14.59 -36.37 -9.65
C LEU A 520 14.77 -35.38 -8.49
N PRO A 521 13.76 -34.57 -8.17
CA PRO A 521 13.80 -33.71 -6.99
C PRO A 521 13.89 -34.55 -5.72
N ARG A 522 14.56 -34.01 -4.69
CA ARG A 522 14.66 -34.66 -3.36
C ARG A 522 13.33 -34.56 -2.62
N MET A 523 13.09 -35.45 -1.66
CA MET A 523 11.89 -35.42 -0.81
C MET A 523 11.67 -34.06 -0.14
N SER A 524 12.72 -33.45 0.41
CA SER A 524 12.61 -32.12 1.04
C SER A 524 12.20 -31.03 0.05
N SER A 525 12.75 -31.02 -1.16
CA SER A 525 12.33 -30.07 -2.20
C SER A 525 10.91 -30.33 -2.68
N LEU A 526 10.48 -31.59 -2.79
CA LEU A 526 9.11 -31.93 -3.16
C LEU A 526 8.11 -31.41 -2.12
N LEU A 527 8.36 -31.64 -0.83
CA LEU A 527 7.48 -31.17 0.25
C LEU A 527 7.39 -29.64 0.28
N ILE A 528 8.53 -28.93 0.24
CA ILE A 528 8.54 -27.46 0.24
C ILE A 528 7.84 -26.91 -1.00
N ASN A 529 8.15 -27.43 -2.19
CA ASN A 529 7.53 -26.97 -3.42
C ASN A 529 6.02 -27.19 -3.37
N SER A 530 5.55 -28.37 -2.95
CA SER A 530 4.12 -28.69 -2.81
C SER A 530 3.39 -27.74 -1.86
N LEU A 531 4.00 -27.36 -0.73
CA LEU A 531 3.43 -26.38 0.21
C LEU A 531 3.27 -25.00 -0.41
N THR A 532 4.14 -24.64 -1.36
CA THR A 532 4.16 -23.31 -2.00
C THR A 532 3.44 -23.27 -3.37
N LEU A 533 2.91 -24.38 -3.88
CA LEU A 533 2.32 -24.44 -5.24
C LEU A 533 1.20 -23.42 -5.45
N ASN A 534 0.31 -23.28 -4.46
CA ASN A 534 -0.79 -22.31 -4.53
C ASN A 534 -0.26 -20.87 -4.63
N SER A 535 0.78 -20.55 -3.85
CA SER A 535 1.41 -19.23 -3.88
C SER A 535 2.05 -18.91 -5.24
N VAL A 536 2.63 -19.91 -5.91
CA VAL A 536 3.24 -19.75 -7.24
C VAL A 536 2.17 -19.46 -8.29
N GLN A 537 1.03 -20.16 -8.24
CA GLN A 537 -0.07 -19.89 -9.16
C GLN A 537 -0.63 -18.48 -8.95
N LYS A 538 -0.78 -18.06 -7.69
CA LYS A 538 -1.18 -16.69 -7.35
C LYS A 538 -0.19 -15.65 -7.88
N GLN A 539 1.11 -15.90 -7.74
CA GLN A 539 2.18 -15.03 -8.22
C GLN A 539 2.15 -14.81 -9.74
N ALA A 540 1.80 -15.84 -10.52
CA ALA A 540 1.66 -15.72 -11.98
C ALA A 540 0.56 -14.73 -12.38
N ILE A 541 -0.53 -14.66 -11.59
CA ILE A 541 -1.64 -13.73 -11.81
C ILE A 541 -1.23 -12.30 -11.40
N THR A 542 -0.56 -12.16 -10.24
CA THR A 542 -0.20 -10.86 -9.67
C THR A 542 1.01 -10.19 -10.34
N LYS A 543 1.83 -10.95 -11.10
CA LYS A 543 2.97 -10.41 -11.87
C LYS A 543 2.57 -9.28 -12.83
N SER A 544 1.38 -9.36 -13.44
CA SER A 544 0.85 -8.32 -14.33
C SER A 544 0.37 -7.05 -13.62
N GLN A 545 0.28 -7.08 -12.28
CA GLN A 545 -0.38 -6.05 -11.50
C GLN A 545 0.59 -5.00 -10.94
N VAL A 546 1.89 -5.33 -10.90
CA VAL A 546 2.97 -4.50 -10.33
C VAL A 546 3.62 -3.61 -11.38
N SER A 547 4.27 -2.53 -10.93
CA SER A 547 4.98 -1.59 -11.82
C SER A 547 6.29 -2.15 -12.33
N LEU A 548 7.01 -2.86 -11.45
CA LEU A 548 8.26 -3.52 -11.78
C LEU A 548 8.27 -4.91 -11.16
N TYR A 549 8.49 -5.94 -11.98
CA TYR A 549 8.63 -7.30 -11.51
C TYR A 549 10.02 -7.82 -11.88
N LEU A 550 10.83 -8.12 -10.87
CA LEU A 550 12.16 -8.67 -11.04
C LEU A 550 12.18 -10.13 -10.59
N GLU A 551 12.70 -11.00 -11.45
CA GLU A 551 12.79 -12.43 -11.19
C GLU A 551 14.25 -12.87 -11.25
N LEU A 552 14.84 -13.18 -10.09
CA LEU A 552 16.26 -13.49 -9.99
C LEU A 552 16.53 -14.96 -10.35
N ASN A 553 17.54 -15.19 -11.18
CA ASN A 553 17.89 -16.53 -11.65
C ASN A 553 18.79 -17.26 -10.63
N LEU A 554 18.18 -17.75 -9.56
CA LEU A 554 18.90 -18.38 -8.44
C LEU A 554 18.80 -19.92 -8.44
N GLY A 555 18.53 -20.54 -9.60
CA GLY A 555 18.30 -21.99 -9.72
C GLY A 555 19.47 -22.87 -9.24
N ASN A 556 20.70 -22.36 -9.31
CA ASN A 556 21.92 -23.07 -8.90
C ASN A 556 22.16 -23.06 -7.37
N PHE A 557 21.33 -22.37 -6.59
CA PHE A 557 21.46 -22.24 -5.14
C PHE A 557 20.33 -22.98 -4.43
N GLY A 558 20.68 -23.80 -3.44
CA GLY A 558 19.72 -24.48 -2.58
C GLY A 558 19.10 -23.55 -1.54
N PHE A 559 17.93 -23.95 -1.00
CA PHE A 559 17.22 -23.21 0.05
C PHE A 559 18.01 -23.07 1.37
N LEU A 560 19.00 -23.94 1.61
CA LEU A 560 19.80 -23.98 2.83
C LEU A 560 21.28 -23.58 2.59
N ASP A 561 21.64 -23.08 1.41
CA ASP A 561 23.03 -22.76 1.03
C ASP A 561 23.54 -21.44 1.60
N TRP A 562 23.47 -21.26 2.93
CA TRP A 562 23.83 -20.02 3.60
C TRP A 562 25.33 -19.65 3.51
N SER A 563 26.20 -20.62 3.19
CA SER A 563 27.62 -20.37 2.98
C SER A 563 27.92 -19.51 1.74
N LYS A 564 27.01 -19.49 0.76
CA LYS A 564 27.14 -18.75 -0.50
C LYS A 564 26.54 -17.35 -0.46
N TRP A 565 26.39 -16.77 0.73
CA TRP A 565 25.72 -15.47 0.93
C TRP A 565 26.34 -14.35 0.09
N ARG A 566 27.68 -14.30 -0.05
CA ARG A 566 28.37 -13.27 -0.87
C ARG A 566 28.04 -13.40 -2.35
N GLU A 567 28.10 -14.62 -2.89
CA GLU A 567 27.75 -14.89 -4.28
C GLU A 567 26.29 -14.52 -4.57
N LEU A 568 25.39 -14.78 -3.62
CA LEU A 568 23.98 -14.43 -3.74
C LEU A 568 23.75 -12.92 -3.73
N ILE A 569 24.40 -12.17 -2.83
CA ILE A 569 24.34 -10.70 -2.81
C ILE A 569 24.84 -10.14 -4.14
N ASP A 570 26.04 -10.54 -4.59
CA ASP A 570 26.62 -10.02 -5.83
C ASP A 570 25.75 -10.37 -7.04
N LYS A 571 25.24 -11.60 -7.11
CA LYS A 571 24.32 -12.01 -8.17
C LYS A 571 23.03 -11.17 -8.20
N GLY A 572 22.43 -10.91 -7.02
CA GLY A 572 21.26 -10.04 -6.91
C GLY A 572 21.54 -8.61 -7.35
N TYR A 573 22.74 -8.09 -7.09
CA TYR A 573 23.18 -6.78 -7.54
C TYR A 573 23.35 -6.72 -9.07
N GLN A 574 24.11 -7.65 -9.66
CA GLN A 574 24.40 -7.64 -11.10
C GLN A 574 23.14 -7.86 -11.95
N GLU A 575 22.27 -8.81 -11.58
CA GLU A 575 21.04 -9.07 -12.33
C GLU A 575 20.09 -7.88 -12.27
N THR A 576 19.93 -7.25 -11.09
CA THR A 576 19.11 -6.05 -10.95
C THR A 576 19.67 -4.89 -11.75
N LYS A 577 20.98 -4.65 -11.68
CA LYS A 577 21.63 -3.57 -12.44
C LYS A 577 21.42 -3.75 -13.95
N THR A 578 21.68 -4.95 -14.46
CA THR A 578 21.45 -5.29 -15.88
C THR A 578 19.99 -5.08 -16.28
N PHE A 579 19.05 -5.48 -15.42
CA PHE A 579 17.62 -5.31 -15.66
C PHE A 579 17.21 -3.84 -15.72
N LEU A 580 17.71 -2.99 -14.81
CA LEU A 580 17.43 -1.56 -14.80
C LEU A 580 18.01 -0.86 -16.04
N GLU A 581 19.22 -1.22 -16.46
CA GLU A 581 19.85 -0.70 -17.69
C GLU A 581 19.04 -1.06 -18.94
N GLN A 582 18.49 -2.28 -19.01
CA GLN A 582 17.64 -2.69 -20.13
C GLN A 582 16.33 -1.88 -20.18
N GLN A 583 15.69 -1.64 -19.03
CA GLN A 583 14.47 -0.83 -18.97
C GLN A 583 14.71 0.61 -19.44
N GLN A 584 15.79 1.25 -18.97
CA GLN A 584 16.15 2.63 -19.37
C GLN A 584 16.43 2.77 -20.87
N ASN A 585 17.00 1.73 -21.51
CA ASN A 585 17.22 1.72 -22.95
C ASN A 585 15.94 1.50 -23.77
N THR A 586 14.90 0.94 -23.17
CA THR A 586 13.61 0.69 -23.83
C THR A 586 12.69 1.94 -23.79
N GLU A 587 12.91 2.83 -22.83
CA GLU A 587 12.14 4.09 -22.67
C GLU A 587 12.72 5.29 -23.44
N LYS A 588 13.89 5.17 -24.07
CA LYS A 588 14.39 6.20 -24.98
C LYS A 588 13.68 6.08 -26.33
N PRO A 589 12.89 7.07 -26.77
CA PRO A 589 12.29 7.04 -28.09
C PRO A 589 13.40 7.15 -29.14
N ASN A 590 13.37 6.27 -30.14
CA ASN A 590 14.09 6.47 -31.41
C ASN A 590 13.50 7.65 -32.18
#